data_AF-A0A2W6YMR2-F1
#
_entry.id   AF-A0A2W6YMR2-F1
#
_cell.length_a   1.000
_cell.length_b   1.000
_cell.length_c   1.000
_cell.angle_alpha   90.00
_cell.angle_beta   90.00
_cell.angle_gamma   90.00
#
_symmetry.space_group_name_H-M   'P 1'
#
loop_
_entity.id
_entity.type
_entity.pdbx_description
1 polymer ?
#
loop_
_entity_poly.entity_id
_entity_poly.type
_entity_poly.pdbx_seq_one_letter_code
_entity_poly.pdbx_strand_id
1 'polypeptide(L)'
;MKSTQVKVNLSLPFESLIEMMSSLELREKIKLRELLDRDIAITQQKTQNIPPQELEPAIESFRRGWDDVMNGRTKPISELWDGIDVD
;
A
#
# COMPACT_ATOMS: atom_id res chain seq x y z
N MET A 1 -12.54 3.60 -38.38
CA MET A 1 -12.26 2.19 -38.03
C MET A 1 -12.14 2.09 -36.52
N LYS A 2 -12.92 1.21 -35.87
CA LYS A 2 -12.88 1.04 -34.40
C LYS A 2 -11.81 0.02 -34.04
N SER A 3 -10.80 0.40 -33.28
CA SER A 3 -9.72 -0.47 -32.83
C SER A 3 -10.25 -1.38 -31.73
N THR A 4 -10.33 -2.69 -31.98
CA THR A 4 -10.70 -3.67 -30.94
C THR A 4 -9.46 -3.95 -30.12
N GLN A 5 -9.37 -3.41 -28.91
CA GLN A 5 -8.26 -3.70 -27.99
C GLN A 5 -8.51 -5.06 -27.33
N VAL A 6 -7.68 -6.04 -27.67
CA VAL A 6 -7.67 -7.36 -27.03
C VAL A 6 -6.64 -7.32 -25.90
N LYS A 7 -7.09 -7.50 -24.65
CA LYS A 7 -6.21 -7.57 -23.48
C LYS A 7 -5.70 -9.00 -23.32
N VAL A 8 -4.42 -9.22 -23.63
CA VAL A 8 -3.76 -10.53 -23.44
C VAL A 8 -3.03 -10.49 -22.09
N ASN A 9 -3.39 -11.38 -21.16
CA ASN A 9 -2.71 -11.49 -19.88
C ASN A 9 -1.49 -12.41 -20.05
N LEU A 10 -0.33 -11.82 -20.29
CA LEU A 10 0.95 -12.53 -20.34
C LEU A 10 1.55 -12.52 -18.93
N SER A 11 1.76 -13.69 -18.35
CA SER A 11 2.54 -13.83 -17.13
C SER A 11 4.00 -13.92 -17.52
N LEU A 12 4.78 -12.91 -17.13
CA LEU A 12 6.21 -12.81 -17.42
C LEU A 12 6.95 -12.61 -16.09
N PRO A 13 8.09 -13.28 -15.87
CA PRO A 13 8.96 -12.97 -14.74
C PRO A 13 9.43 -11.51 -14.78
N PHE A 14 9.63 -10.91 -13.61
CA PHE A 14 10.06 -9.51 -13.51
C PHE A 14 11.42 -9.27 -14.17
N GLU A 15 12.36 -10.22 -14.06
CA GLU A 15 13.67 -10.12 -14.72
C GLU A 15 13.56 -10.02 -16.25
N SER A 16 12.67 -10.81 -16.86
CA SER A 16 12.41 -10.73 -18.30
C SER A 16 11.78 -9.39 -18.70
N LEU A 17 10.99 -8.78 -17.82
CA LEU A 17 10.47 -7.43 -18.03
C LEU A 17 11.59 -6.38 -17.98
N ILE A 18 12.56 -6.50 -17.07
CA ILE A 18 13.72 -5.61 -16.98
C ILE A 18 14.56 -5.69 -18.25
N GLU A 19 14.83 -6.90 -18.75
CA GLU A 19 15.56 -7.10 -20.01
C GLU A 19 14.81 -6.44 -21.18
N MET A 20 13.50 -6.66 -21.27
CA MET A 20 12.66 -6.04 -22.30
C MET A 20 12.68 -4.51 -22.19
N MET A 21 12.52 -3.94 -21.00
CA MET A 21 12.61 -2.49 -20.76
C MET A 21 13.99 -1.92 -21.12
N SER A 22 15.05 -2.71 -20.91
CA SER A 22 16.42 -2.30 -21.23
C SER A 22 16.66 -2.26 -22.74
N SER A 23 15.96 -3.12 -23.51
CA SER A 23 16.02 -3.16 -24.98
C SER A 23 15.27 -2.03 -25.70
N LEU A 24 14.38 -1.31 -24.99
CA LEU A 24 13.61 -0.19 -25.56
C LEU A 24 14.49 0.99 -26.00
N GLU A 25 14.03 1.72 -27.02
CA GLU A 25 14.66 2.97 -27.43
C GLU A 25 14.46 4.09 -26.39
N LEU A 26 15.33 5.10 -26.38
CA LEU A 26 15.26 6.20 -25.40
C LEU A 26 13.89 6.90 -25.41
N ARG A 27 13.28 7.09 -26.58
CA ARG A 27 11.96 7.73 -26.71
C ARG A 27 10.86 6.91 -26.03
N GLU A 28 10.93 5.58 -26.14
CA GLU A 28 9.98 4.67 -25.54
C GLU A 28 10.16 4.60 -24.03
N LYS A 29 11.43 4.62 -23.56
CA LYS A 29 11.77 4.71 -22.14
C LYS A 29 11.21 5.99 -21.49
N ILE A 30 11.29 7.13 -22.18
CA ILE A 30 10.72 8.39 -21.68
C ILE A 30 9.20 8.29 -21.55
N LYS A 31 8.50 7.78 -22.57
CA LYS A 31 7.05 7.57 -22.50
C LYS A 31 6.64 6.61 -21.40
N LEU A 32 7.40 5.52 -21.23
CA LEU A 32 7.15 4.55 -20.17
C LEU A 32 7.32 5.18 -18.78
N ARG A 33 8.36 5.99 -18.59
CA ARG A 33 8.55 6.77 -17.36
C ARG A 33 7.34 7.67 -17.07
N GLU A 34 6.85 8.43 -18.04
CA GLU A 34 5.68 9.30 -17.87
C GLU A 34 4.42 8.51 -17.47
N LEU A 35 4.23 7.31 -18.04
CA LEU A 35 3.12 6.43 -17.67
C LEU A 35 3.28 5.91 -16.23
N LEU A 36 4.47 5.45 -15.86
CA LEU A 36 4.75 4.97 -14.50
C LEU A 36 4.62 6.08 -13.46
N ASP A 37 5.13 7.28 -13.74
CA ASP A 37 4.99 8.45 -12.85
C ASP A 37 3.50 8.80 -12.62
N ARG A 38 2.67 8.69 -13.67
CA ARG A 38 1.22 8.87 -13.55
C ARG A 38 0.58 7.78 -12.70
N ASP A 39 0.92 6.51 -12.91
CA ASP A 39 0.36 5.40 -12.15
C ASP A 39 0.77 5.45 -10.67
N ILE A 40 2.01 5.87 -10.37
CA ILE A 40 2.48 6.13 -9.01
C ILE A 40 1.64 7.23 -8.36
N ALA A 41 1.40 8.34 -9.05
CA ALA A 41 0.57 9.43 -8.53
C ALA A 41 -0.87 8.99 -8.27
N ILE A 42 -1.48 8.21 -9.17
CA ILE A 42 -2.82 7.65 -9.00
C ILE A 42 -2.86 6.69 -7.80
N THR A 43 -1.85 5.83 -7.67
CA THR A 43 -1.75 4.88 -6.55
C THR A 43 -1.58 5.61 -5.21
N GLN A 44 -0.76 6.65 -5.15
CA GLN A 44 -0.59 7.48 -3.96
C GLN A 44 -1.88 8.22 -3.58
N GLN A 45 -2.62 8.77 -4.56
CA GLN A 45 -3.93 9.37 -4.30
C GLN A 45 -4.95 8.33 -3.80
N LYS A 46 -4.94 7.11 -4.36
CA LYS A 46 -5.79 6.02 -3.87
C LYS A 46 -5.46 5.64 -2.42
N THR A 47 -4.20 5.67 -2.03
CA THR A 47 -3.76 5.47 -0.64
C THR A 47 -4.13 6.66 0.27
N GLN A 48 -4.14 7.90 -0.25
CA GLN A 48 -4.61 9.09 0.48
C GLN A 48 -6.13 9.20 0.58
N ASN A 49 -6.88 8.47 -0.25
CA ASN A 49 -8.35 8.34 -0.16
C ASN A 49 -8.79 7.24 0.83
N ILE A 50 -7.84 6.49 1.40
CA ILE A 50 -8.02 5.86 2.70
C ILE A 50 -7.90 7.03 3.68
N PRO A 51 -8.87 7.27 4.58
CA PRO A 51 -8.71 8.29 5.60
C PRO A 51 -7.31 8.10 6.19
N PRO A 52 -6.51 9.16 6.38
CA PRO A 52 -5.33 9.04 7.21
C PRO A 52 -5.81 8.28 8.44
N GLN A 53 -5.29 7.07 8.68
CA GLN A 53 -5.26 6.62 10.05
C GLN A 53 -4.39 7.70 10.68
N GLU A 54 -5.03 8.69 11.28
CA GLU A 54 -4.39 9.64 12.18
C GLU A 54 -3.87 8.75 13.30
N LEU A 55 -2.73 8.11 13.03
CA LEU A 55 -2.00 7.35 14.00
C LEU A 55 -1.62 8.39 15.02
N GLU A 56 -2.23 8.28 16.19
CA GLU A 56 -1.88 9.15 17.30
C GLU A 56 -0.37 9.15 17.43
N PRO A 57 0.26 10.34 17.57
CA PRO A 57 1.69 10.41 17.82
C PRO A 57 2.03 9.44 18.95
N ALA A 58 3.09 8.64 18.80
CA ALA A 58 3.41 7.57 19.74
C ALA A 58 3.42 8.04 21.21
N ILE A 59 3.82 9.30 21.44
CA ILE A 59 3.79 9.97 22.75
C ILE A 59 2.39 9.93 23.39
N GLU A 60 1.34 10.17 22.62
CA GLU A 60 -0.03 10.19 23.12
C GLU A 60 -0.54 8.78 23.43
N SER A 61 -0.12 7.79 22.63
CA SER A 61 -0.37 6.37 22.92
C SER A 61 0.29 5.93 24.24
N PHE A 62 1.52 6.36 24.51
CA PHE A 62 2.20 6.05 25.77
C PHE A 62 1.55 6.74 26.98
N ARG A 63 1.12 8.00 26.84
CA ARG A 63 0.40 8.72 27.91
C ARG A 63 -0.91 8.04 28.25
N ARG A 64 -1.69 7.64 27.23
CA ARG A 64 -2.94 6.89 27.43
C ARG A 64 -2.68 5.55 28.10
N GLY A 65 -1.69 4.80 27.62
CA GLY A 65 -1.30 3.53 28.26
C GLY A 65 -0.89 3.71 29.72
N TRP A 66 -0.18 4.78 30.06
CA TRP A 66 0.17 5.10 31.43
C TRP A 66 -1.06 5.47 32.29
N ASP A 67 -1.95 6.31 31.77
CA ASP A 67 -3.19 6.69 32.45
C ASP A 67 -4.11 5.48 32.68
N ASP A 68 -4.20 4.56 31.71
CA ASP A 68 -4.98 3.33 31.83
C ASP A 68 -4.42 2.40 32.92
N VAL A 69 -3.09 2.29 33.03
CA VAL A 69 -2.43 1.57 34.13
C VAL A 69 -2.75 2.23 35.48
N MET A 70 -2.64 3.55 35.57
CA MET A 70 -2.84 4.28 36.83
C MET A 70 -4.29 4.25 37.31
N ASN A 71 -5.26 4.19 36.40
CA ASN A 71 -6.69 4.13 36.73
C ASN A 71 -7.25 2.69 36.74
N GLY A 72 -6.40 1.67 36.58
CA GLY A 72 -6.84 0.27 36.56
C GLY A 72 -7.72 -0.10 35.36
N ARG A 73 -7.64 0.65 34.25
CA ARG A 73 -8.33 0.38 32.98
C ARG A 73 -7.53 -0.56 32.09
N THR A 74 -6.90 -1.56 32.70
CA THR A 74 -6.16 -2.61 31.99
C THR A 74 -6.97 -3.90 32.01
N LYS A 75 -6.78 -4.73 30.99
CA LYS A 75 -7.36 -6.07 30.95
C LYS A 75 -6.28 -7.12 31.20
N PRO A 76 -6.61 -8.27 31.81
CA PRO A 76 -5.67 -9.37 31.94
C PRO A 76 -5.30 -9.92 30.55
N ILE A 77 -4.06 -10.42 30.44
CA ILE A 77 -3.50 -10.94 29.18
C ILE A 77 -4.36 -12.07 28.59
N SER A 78 -5.03 -12.85 29.44
CA SER A 78 -5.94 -13.91 29.03
C SER A 78 -7.13 -13.43 28.20
N GLU A 79 -7.57 -12.18 28.39
CA GLU A 79 -8.72 -11.58 27.70
C GLU A 79 -8.30 -10.82 26.41
N LEU A 80 -7.00 -10.76 26.11
CA LEU A 80 -6.51 -9.98 24.97
C LEU A 80 -6.98 -10.53 23.62
N TRP A 81 -7.23 -11.84 23.56
CA TRP A 81 -7.60 -12.57 22.35
C TRP A 81 -9.09 -12.92 22.29
N ASP A 82 -9.87 -12.55 23.32
CA ASP A 82 -11.29 -12.84 23.37
C ASP A 82 -12.03 -12.09 22.25
N GLY A 83 -12.65 -12.85 21.35
CA GLY A 83 -13.42 -12.30 20.22
C GLY A 83 -12.59 -11.92 18.98
N ILE A 84 -11.28 -12.21 18.96
CA ILE A 84 -10.48 -12.17 17.73
C ILE A 84 -10.47 -13.60 17.18
N ASP A 85 -11.48 -13.95 16.37
CA ASP A 85 -11.46 -15.22 15.63
C ASP A 85 -10.31 -15.20 14.62
N VAL A 86 -9.44 -16.21 14.72
CA VAL A 86 -8.38 -16.47 13.76
C VAL A 86 -8.94 -17.50 12.77
N ASP A 87 -9.67 -17.02 11.76
CA ASP A 87 -9.99 -17.80 10.56
C ASP A 87 -8.79 -17.86 9.60
#